data_AF-A0A256Z864-F1
#
_entry.id   AF-A0A256Z864-F1
#
_cell.length_a   1.000
_cell.length_b   1.000
_cell.length_c   1.000
_cell.angle_alpha   90.00
_cell.angle_beta   90.00
_cell.angle_gamma   90.00
#
_symmetry.space_group_name_H-M   'P 1'
#
loop_
_entity.id
_entity.type
_entity.pdbx_description
1 polymer ?
#
loop_
_entity_poly.entity_id
_entity_poly.type
_entity_poly.pdbx_seq_one_letter_code
_entity_poly.pdbx_strand_id
1 'polypeptide(L)'
;MVALRDIETYILGNIDELTKECAHMCRANHIHTMLTLDVEEVYEGCEYCLIYTALDHLDLPTLSLSSGIEYVILDDAVIEVLENGVAIYSMNTFKERLRDLLEFGIVTKDEVKNIEEWVKSRTSEH
;
A
#
# COMPACT_ATOMS: atom_id res chain seq x y z
N MET A 1 5.87 -5.98 -13.68
CA MET A 1 5.19 -5.90 -12.37
C MET A 1 4.66 -4.47 -12.25
N VAL A 2 3.91 -4.16 -11.19
CA VAL A 2 3.23 -2.85 -11.05
C VAL A 2 4.11 -1.95 -10.20
N ALA A 3 4.37 -0.73 -10.66
CA ALA A 3 5.09 0.30 -9.92
C ALA A 3 4.12 1.28 -9.24
N LEU A 4 4.62 2.07 -8.29
CA LEU A 4 3.80 3.05 -7.57
C LEU A 4 3.10 4.04 -8.53
N ARG A 5 3.81 4.43 -9.59
CA ARG A 5 3.27 5.31 -10.63
C ARG A 5 2.11 4.70 -11.42
N ASP A 6 2.06 3.38 -11.58
CA ASP A 6 0.96 2.72 -12.27
C ASP A 6 -0.33 2.82 -11.45
N ILE A 7 -0.23 2.71 -10.13
CA ILE A 7 -1.35 2.92 -9.19
C ILE A 7 -1.82 4.37 -9.26
N GLU A 8 -0.91 5.33 -9.19
CA GLU A 8 -1.25 6.76 -9.32
C GLU A 8 -1.97 7.03 -10.65
N THR A 9 -1.44 6.48 -11.76
CA THR A 9 -2.05 6.61 -13.09
C THR A 9 -3.44 6.01 -13.13
N TYR A 10 -3.64 4.85 -12.49
CA TYR A 10 -4.94 4.21 -12.39
C TYR A 10 -5.92 5.07 -11.59
N ILE A 11 -5.52 5.60 -10.43
CA ILE A 11 -6.38 6.44 -9.58
C ILE A 11 -6.80 7.69 -10.34
N LEU A 12 -5.85 8.40 -10.96
CA LEU A 12 -6.15 9.62 -11.71
C LEU A 12 -7.02 9.34 -12.95
N GLY A 13 -6.83 8.19 -13.60
CA GLY A 13 -7.63 7.77 -14.75
C GLY A 13 -9.08 7.39 -14.39
N ASN A 14 -9.32 6.98 -13.14
CA ASN A 14 -10.62 6.50 -12.66
C ASN A 14 -11.18 7.33 -11.49
N ILE A 15 -10.68 8.56 -11.30
CA ILE A 15 -10.94 9.36 -10.09
C ILE A 15 -12.44 9.61 -9.84
N ASP A 16 -13.23 9.80 -10.89
CA ASP A 16 -14.68 10.04 -10.77
C ASP A 16 -15.46 8.81 -10.30
N GLU A 17 -15.00 7.61 -10.67
CA GLU A 17 -15.59 6.33 -10.26
C GLU A 17 -15.17 6.01 -8.83
N LEU A 18 -13.86 6.01 -8.58
CA LEU A 18 -13.29 5.74 -7.26
C LEU A 18 -13.86 6.69 -6.20
N THR A 19 -14.06 7.97 -6.54
CA THR A 19 -14.61 8.90 -5.55
C THR A 19 -16.10 8.68 -5.25
N LYS A 20 -16.88 8.10 -6.18
CA LYS A 20 -18.27 7.70 -5.90
C LYS A 20 -18.31 6.53 -4.92
N GLU A 21 -17.43 5.56 -5.10
CA GLU A 21 -17.30 4.43 -4.18
C GLU A 21 -16.81 4.89 -2.80
N CYS A 22 -15.87 5.82 -2.81
CA CYS A 22 -15.35 6.47 -1.62
C CYS A 22 -16.21 7.64 -1.10
N ALA A 23 -17.45 7.82 -1.56
CA ALA A 23 -18.29 8.99 -1.19
C ALA A 23 -18.57 9.11 0.31
N HIS A 24 -18.45 7.99 1.05
CA HIS A 24 -18.59 7.97 2.50
C HIS A 24 -17.39 8.61 3.22
N MET A 25 -16.22 8.70 2.58
CA MET A 25 -15.00 9.35 3.08
C MET A 25 -14.66 10.64 2.33
N CYS A 26 -14.87 10.66 1.02
CA CYS A 26 -14.60 11.80 0.15
C CYS A 26 -15.78 12.77 0.14
N ARG A 27 -15.55 14.01 0.58
CA ARG A 27 -16.59 15.06 0.52
C ARG A 27 -16.83 15.45 -0.94
N ALA A 28 -18.09 15.37 -1.38
CA ALA A 28 -18.55 15.58 -2.76
C ALA A 28 -18.15 16.91 -3.45
N ASN A 29 -17.56 17.87 -2.72
CA ASN A 29 -17.17 19.19 -3.24
C ASN A 29 -15.65 19.40 -3.36
N HIS A 30 -14.81 18.39 -3.10
CA HIS A 30 -13.35 18.56 -2.99
C HIS A 30 -12.52 17.79 -4.02
N ILE A 31 -13.11 17.33 -5.12
CA ILE A 31 -12.45 16.36 -6.00
C ILE A 31 -11.79 17.09 -7.17
N HIS A 32 -10.80 17.90 -6.82
CA HIS A 32 -9.69 18.25 -7.69
C HIS A 32 -8.40 17.82 -7.00
N THR A 33 -8.41 16.62 -6.42
CA THR A 33 -7.25 16.06 -5.75
C THR A 33 -6.31 15.55 -6.83
N MET A 34 -5.25 16.30 -7.12
CA MET A 34 -4.04 15.71 -7.70
C MET A 34 -3.43 14.84 -6.59
N LEU A 35 -3.80 13.56 -6.56
CA LEU A 35 -3.14 12.59 -5.70
C LEU A 35 -1.80 12.24 -6.35
N THR A 36 -0.70 12.52 -5.66
CA THR A 36 0.64 12.04 -6.02
C THR A 36 1.06 11.05 -4.94
N LEU A 37 1.49 9.87 -5.34
CA LEU A 37 1.91 8.83 -4.41
C LEU A 37 3.41 8.92 -4.20
N ASP A 38 3.81 9.19 -2.96
CA ASP A 38 5.20 9.30 -2.55
C ASP A 38 5.55 8.22 -1.53
N VAL A 39 6.81 7.79 -1.55
CA VAL A 39 7.35 6.91 -0.50
C VAL A 39 7.49 7.68 0.80
N GLU A 40 7.35 6.96 1.90
CA GLU A 40 7.48 7.44 3.29
C GLU A 40 6.33 8.35 3.76
N GLU A 41 5.29 8.46 2.94
CA GLU A 41 4.04 9.15 3.28
C GLU A 41 2.97 8.19 3.82
N VAL A 42 2.04 8.77 4.59
CA VAL A 42 0.86 8.09 5.13
C VAL A 42 -0.38 8.81 4.64
N TYR A 43 -1.23 8.07 3.93
CA TYR A 43 -2.49 8.56 3.38
C TYR A 43 -3.65 8.13 4.25
N GLU A 44 -4.56 9.07 4.55
CA GLU A 44 -5.70 8.85 5.45
C GLU A 44 -7.00 9.37 4.81
N GLY A 45 -8.15 8.97 5.37
CA GLY A 45 -9.46 9.47 4.93
C GLY A 45 -9.77 9.18 3.45
N CYS A 46 -10.01 10.23 2.66
CA CYS A 46 -10.39 10.06 1.25
C CYS A 46 -9.25 9.43 0.43
N GLU A 47 -8.00 9.84 0.66
CA GLU A 47 -6.85 9.33 -0.09
C GLU A 47 -6.62 7.85 0.23
N TYR A 48 -6.71 7.47 1.51
CA TYR A 48 -6.73 6.08 1.94
C TYR A 48 -7.77 5.25 1.17
N CYS A 49 -9.02 5.71 1.12
CA CYS A 49 -10.08 4.98 0.41
C CYS A 49 -9.77 4.85 -1.08
N LEU A 50 -9.35 5.93 -1.74
CA LEU A 50 -9.01 5.91 -3.17
C LEU A 50 -7.89 4.92 -3.47
N ILE A 51 -6.85 4.90 -2.65
CA ILE A 51 -5.73 3.97 -2.79
C ILE A 51 -6.21 2.54 -2.54
N TYR A 52 -6.92 2.29 -1.45
CA TYR A 52 -7.40 0.95 -1.09
C TYR A 52 -8.33 0.36 -2.18
N THR A 53 -9.30 1.13 -2.65
CA THR A 53 -10.19 0.70 -3.74
C THR A 53 -9.43 0.47 -5.05
N ALA A 54 -8.42 1.29 -5.36
CA ALA A 54 -7.58 1.05 -6.53
C ALA A 54 -6.77 -0.24 -6.41
N LEU A 55 -6.22 -0.56 -5.24
CA LEU A 55 -5.52 -1.81 -5.00
C LEU A 55 -6.45 -3.03 -5.19
N ASP A 56 -7.68 -2.95 -4.68
CA ASP A 56 -8.71 -3.98 -4.84
C ASP A 56 -9.09 -4.18 -6.32
N HIS A 57 -9.30 -3.10 -7.07
CA HIS A 57 -9.62 -3.17 -8.50
C HIS A 57 -8.49 -3.73 -9.36
N LEU A 58 -7.24 -3.45 -8.98
CA LEU A 58 -6.06 -3.94 -9.67
C LEU A 58 -5.75 -5.42 -9.34
N ASP A 59 -6.47 -6.01 -8.37
CA ASP A 59 -6.31 -7.40 -7.90
C ASP A 59 -4.82 -7.72 -7.63
N LEU A 60 -4.14 -6.77 -6.97
CA LEU A 60 -2.71 -6.90 -6.71
C LEU A 60 -2.48 -7.97 -5.64
N PRO A 61 -1.42 -8.77 -5.78
CA PRO A 61 -1.15 -9.81 -4.81
C PRO A 61 -0.80 -9.20 -3.45
N THR A 62 -1.56 -9.57 -2.42
CA THR A 62 -1.34 -9.11 -1.05
C THR A 62 -0.67 -10.17 -0.19
N LEU A 63 0.01 -9.71 0.86
CA LEU A 63 0.56 -10.54 1.92
C LEU A 63 -0.03 -10.08 3.25
N SER A 64 -0.91 -10.91 3.82
CA SER A 64 -1.50 -10.64 5.13
C SER A 64 -0.72 -11.35 6.23
N LEU A 65 -0.41 -10.62 7.31
CA LEU A 65 0.20 -11.16 8.52
C LEU A 65 -0.84 -11.62 9.52
N SER A 66 -0.41 -12.48 10.45
CA SER A 66 -1.26 -12.94 11.56
C SER A 66 -1.70 -11.81 12.49
N SER A 67 -0.94 -10.72 12.52
CA SER A 67 -1.24 -9.48 13.24
C SER A 67 -2.35 -8.63 12.61
N GLY A 68 -2.85 -9.01 11.42
CA GLY A 68 -3.85 -8.24 10.67
C GLY A 68 -3.26 -7.14 9.78
N ILE A 69 -1.92 -7.03 9.71
CA ILE A 69 -1.25 -6.11 8.79
C ILE A 69 -1.27 -6.72 7.38
N GLU A 70 -1.62 -5.92 6.38
CA GLU A 70 -1.62 -6.32 4.98
C GLU A 70 -0.60 -5.51 4.17
N TYR A 71 0.16 -6.19 3.31
CA TYR A 71 1.14 -5.57 2.43
C TYR A 71 0.81 -5.82 0.96
N VAL A 72 0.97 -4.78 0.14
CA VAL A 72 1.06 -4.90 -1.32
C VAL A 72 2.48 -4.56 -1.74
N ILE A 73 3.13 -5.46 -2.47
CA ILE A 73 4.48 -5.23 -3.00
C ILE A 73 4.42 -4.78 -4.43
N LEU A 74 5.07 -3.65 -4.68
CA LEU A 74 5.30 -3.06 -5.99
C LEU A 74 6.77 -3.23 -6.39
N ASP A 75 7.10 -2.84 -7.61
CA ASP A 75 8.48 -2.89 -8.11
C ASP A 75 9.43 -1.97 -7.35
N ASP A 76 8.94 -0.80 -6.95
CA ASP A 76 9.71 0.28 -6.36
C ASP A 76 9.30 0.63 -4.91
N ALA A 77 8.16 0.12 -4.44
CA ALA A 77 7.62 0.43 -3.12
C ALA A 77 6.84 -0.73 -2.49
N VAL A 78 6.59 -0.64 -1.18
CA VAL A 78 5.70 -1.52 -0.43
C VAL A 78 4.61 -0.67 0.19
N ILE A 79 3.36 -1.07 0.02
CA ILE A 79 2.20 -0.42 0.63
C ILE A 79 1.77 -1.25 1.83
N GLU A 80 1.75 -0.68 3.02
CA GLU A 80 1.17 -1.23 4.25
C GLU A 80 -0.24 -0.68 4.41
N VAL A 81 -1.24 -1.57 4.35
CA VAL A 81 -2.65 -1.25 4.59
C VAL A 81 -2.92 -1.37 6.08
N LEU A 82 -3.30 -0.25 6.69
CA LEU A 82 -3.67 -0.11 8.10
C LEU A 82 -5.20 0.02 8.20
N GLU A 83 -5.74 -0.12 9.43
CA GLU A 83 -7.19 -0.05 9.67
C GLU A 83 -7.84 1.24 9.12
N ASN A 84 -7.13 2.37 9.21
CA ASN A 84 -7.64 3.69 8.83
C ASN A 84 -6.67 4.50 7.95
N GLY A 85 -5.71 3.83 7.31
CA GLY A 85 -4.69 4.52 6.53
C GLY A 85 -3.86 3.58 5.67
N VAL A 86 -3.08 4.16 4.78
CA VAL A 86 -2.12 3.45 3.93
C VAL A 86 -0.76 4.12 4.08
N ALA A 87 0.25 3.35 4.45
CA ALA A 87 1.63 3.82 4.51
C ALA A 87 2.44 3.25 3.33
N ILE A 88 3.22 4.10 2.67
CA ILE A 88 4.03 3.69 1.52
C ILE A 88 5.50 3.71 1.94
N TYR A 89 6.23 2.63 1.67
CA TYR A 89 7.62 2.49 2.06
C TYR A 89 8.49 2.24 0.84
N SER A 90 9.67 2.86 0.81
CA SER A 90 10.75 2.36 -0.04
C SER A 90 11.18 0.96 0.43
N MET A 91 11.79 0.17 -0.45
CA MET A 91 12.31 -1.16 -0.10
C MET A 91 13.33 -1.14 1.06
N ASN A 92 14.09 -0.05 1.20
CA ASN A 92 15.06 0.10 2.28
C ASN A 92 14.36 0.38 3.61
N THR A 93 13.45 1.36 3.61
CA THR A 93 12.69 1.75 4.80
C THR A 93 11.77 0.61 5.27
N PHE A 94 11.23 -0.18 4.34
CA PHE A 94 10.45 -1.37 4.67
C PHE A 94 11.25 -2.41 5.46
N LYS A 95 12.53 -2.63 5.14
CA LYS A 95 13.38 -3.55 5.91
C LYS A 95 13.61 -3.07 7.34
N GLU A 96 13.78 -1.76 7.53
CA GLU A 96 13.89 -1.18 8.86
C GLU A 96 12.59 -1.32 9.63
N ARG A 97 11.45 -1.06 8.98
CA ARG A 97 10.11 -1.28 9.53
C ARG A 97 9.90 -2.73 10.01
N LEU A 98 10.30 -3.72 9.22
CA LEU A 98 10.22 -5.15 9.61
C LEU A 98 11.11 -5.47 10.82
N ARG A 99 12.31 -4.89 10.89
CA ARG A 99 13.20 -5.05 12.03
C ARG A 99 12.56 -4.48 13.29
N ASP A 100 11.98 -3.28 13.20
CA ASP A 100 11.30 -2.65 14.33
C ASP A 100 10.10 -3.50 14.80
N LEU A 101 9.26 -3.98 13.87
CA LEU A 101 8.14 -4.87 14.19
C LEU A 101 8.60 -6.15 14.91
N LEU A 102 9.74 -6.70 14.51
CA LEU A 102 10.35 -7.86 15.16
C LEU A 102 10.87 -7.53 16.56
N GLU A 103 11.53 -6.39 16.73
CA GLU A 103 12.05 -5.92 18.01
C GLU A 103 10.94 -5.64 19.02
N PHE A 104 9.80 -5.11 18.56
CA PHE A 104 8.61 -4.90 19.38
C PHE A 104 7.77 -6.17 19.60
N GLY A 105 8.14 -7.30 18.98
CA GLY A 105 7.44 -8.58 19.11
C GLY A 105 6.05 -8.60 18.45
N ILE A 106 5.81 -7.69 17.49
CA ILE A 106 4.57 -7.64 16.70
C ILE A 106 4.56 -8.75 15.64
N VAL A 107 5.74 -9.07 15.10
CA VAL A 107 5.95 -10.16 14.15
C VAL A 107 7.02 -11.12 14.66
N THR A 108 6.94 -12.36 14.22
CA THR A 108 7.94 -13.40 14.53
C THR A 108 9.08 -13.41 13.52
N LYS A 109 10.20 -14.05 13.87
CA LYS A 109 11.34 -14.24 12.94
C LYS A 109 10.93 -15.03 11.69
N ASP A 110 10.05 -16.01 11.84
CA ASP A 110 9.54 -16.81 10.73
C ASP A 110 8.66 -15.96 9.79
N GLU A 111 7.83 -15.08 10.34
CA GLU A 111 7.05 -14.13 9.53
C GLU A 111 7.96 -13.16 8.77
N VAL A 112 8.96 -12.56 9.43
CA VAL A 112 9.93 -11.67 8.74
C VAL A 112 10.63 -12.41 7.60
N LYS A 113 11.07 -13.65 7.84
CA LYS A 113 11.71 -14.46 6.81
C LYS A 113 10.77 -14.73 5.63
N ASN A 114 9.52 -15.09 5.89
CA ASN A 114 8.52 -15.32 4.83
C ASN A 114 8.26 -14.05 4.02
N ILE A 115 8.17 -12.89 4.67
CA ILE A 115 8.01 -11.59 3.99
C ILE A 115 9.24 -11.33 3.09
N GLU A 116 10.45 -11.48 3.61
CA GLU A 116 11.67 -11.28 2.82
C GLU A 116 11.80 -12.23 1.63
N GLU A 117 11.42 -13.51 1.80
CA GLU A 117 11.40 -14.50 0.72
C GLU A 117 10.35 -14.14 -0.34
N TRP A 118 9.17 -13.66 0.09
CA TRP A 118 8.13 -13.21 -0.82
C TRP A 118 8.55 -11.96 -1.60
N VAL A 119 9.12 -10.95 -0.93
CA VAL A 119 9.70 -9.75 -1.57
C VAL A 119 10.74 -10.16 -2.61
N LYS A 120 11.66 -11.07 -2.26
CA LYS A 120 12.68 -11.57 -3.20
C LYS A 120 12.06 -12.30 -4.39
N SER A 121 11.04 -13.12 -4.18
CA SER A 121 10.38 -13.86 -5.26
C SER A 121 9.72 -12.95 -6.30
N ARG A 122 9.29 -11.75 -5.89
CA ARG A 122 8.72 -10.73 -6.77
C ARG A 122 9.80 -9.88 -7.41
N THR A 123 10.74 -9.37 -6.63
CA THR A 123 11.78 -8.45 -7.12
C THR A 123 12.92 -9.11 -7.92
N SER A 124 13.11 -10.44 -7.82
CA SER A 124 14.21 -11.17 -8.49
C SER A 124 13.86 -11.70 -9.89
N GLU A 125 12.71 -11.34 -10.47
CA GLU A 125 12.41 -11.58 -11.91
C GLU A 125 13.11 -10.56 -12.84
N HIS A 126 14.36 -10.19 -12.54
CA HIS A 126 15.24 -9.35 -13.38
C HIS A 126 16.67 -9.92 -13.44
#